data_AF-A0A242MND6-F1
#
_entry.id   AF-A0A242MND6-F1
#
_cell.length_a   1.000
_cell.length_b   1.000
_cell.length_c   1.000
_cell.angle_alpha   90.00
_cell.angle_beta   90.00
_cell.angle_gamma   90.00
#
_symmetry.space_group_name_H-M   'P 1'
#
loop_
_entity.id
_entity.type
_entity.pdbx_description
1 polymer ?
#
loop_
_entity_poly.entity_id
_entity_poly.type
_entity_poly.pdbx_seq_one_letter_code
_entity_poly.pdbx_strand_id
1 'polypeptide(L)' 'MLGGFLARKGDGEPGVKTIWQGMQRVVDFAAGIRYVRELEHQTCV' A
#
# COMPACT_ATOMS: atom_id res chain seq x y z
N MET A 1 -1.20 -5.83 7.00
CA MET A 1 -0.92 -4.48 7.55
C MET A 1 0.30 -3.90 6.86
N LEU A 2 0.11 -2.83 6.08
CA LEU A 2 1.16 -2.20 5.28
C LEU A 2 1.90 -1.22 6.19
N GLY A 3 2.97 -1.66 6.86
CA GLY A 3 3.76 -0.81 7.78
C GLY A 3 4.18 -1.47 9.08
N GLY A 4 3.73 -2.69 9.36
CA GLY A 4 4.16 -3.46 10.54
C GLY A 4 3.59 -2.99 11.89
N PHE A 5 2.82 -1.90 11.92
CA PHE A 5 2.09 -1.47 13.10
C PHE A 5 0.76 -2.22 13.22
N LEU A 6 0.61 -2.92 14.34
CA LEU A 6 -0.52 -3.79 14.64
C LEU A 6 -1.61 -3.08 15.47
N ALA A 7 -1.29 -1.94 16.08
CA ALA A 7 -2.21 -1.15 16.91
C ALA A 7 -2.85 -1.95 18.07
N ARG A 8 -2.09 -2.83 18.74
CA ARG A 8 -2.58 -3.52 19.94
C ARG A 8 -2.59 -2.58 21.13
N LYS A 9 -3.36 -2.95 22.15
CA LYS A 9 -3.42 -2.19 23.41
C LYS A 9 -2.01 -2.07 24.01
N GLY A 10 -1.50 -0.84 24.08
CA GLY A 10 -0.16 -0.53 24.60
C GLY A 10 0.94 -0.38 23.55
N ASP A 11 0.67 -0.57 22.25
CA ASP A 11 1.69 -0.41 21.20
C ASP A 11 2.10 1.07 20.96
N GLY A 12 1.42 2.03 21.61
CA GLY A 12 1.67 3.46 21.42
C GLY A 12 1.25 3.97 20.04
N GLU A 13 1.59 5.20 19.70
CA GLU A 13 1.37 5.72 18.34
C GLU A 13 2.48 5.25 17.37
N PRO A 14 2.13 4.91 16.12
CA PRO A 14 3.12 4.54 15.13
C PRO A 14 4.00 5.73 14.78
N GLY A 15 5.33 5.53 14.80
CA GLY A 15 6.27 6.56 14.39
C GLY A 15 6.18 6.90 12.90
N VAL A 16 6.75 8.05 12.52
CA VAL A 16 6.77 8.56 11.13
C VAL A 16 7.30 7.54 10.11
N LYS A 17 8.28 6.71 10.51
CA LYS A 17 8.85 5.65 9.66
C LYS A 17 7.82 4.58 9.30
N THR A 18 7.00 4.16 10.27
CA THR A 18 5.97 3.15 10.08
C THR A 18 4.87 3.67 9.15
N ILE A 19 4.45 4.92 9.35
CA ILE A 19 3.45 5.59 8.49
C ILE A 19 3.99 5.68 7.05
N TRP A 20 5.23 6.16 6.88
CA TRP A 20 5.86 6.28 5.57
C TRP A 20 5.97 4.94 4.84
N GLN A 21 6.45 3.90 5.52
CA GLN A 21 6.55 2.55 4.95
C GLN A 21 5.18 1.98 4.55
N GLY A 22 4.14 2.30 5.31
CA GLY A 22 2.79 1.90 4.96
C GLY A 22 2.26 2.59 3.72
N MET A 23 2.47 3.90 3.64
CA MET A 23 2.03 4.71 2.51
C MET A 23 2.74 4.32 1.21
N GLN A 24 4.05 4.05 1.26
CA GLN A 24 4.80 3.56 0.09
C GLN A 24 4.18 2.27 -0.47
N ARG A 25 3.91 1.28 0.38
CA ARG A 25 3.31 0.02 -0.08
C ARG A 25 1.89 0.17 -0.62
N VAL A 26 1.09 1.12 -0.09
CA VAL A 26 -0.24 1.44 -0.64
C VAL A 26 -0.11 2.01 -2.06
N VAL A 27 0.84 2.93 -2.26
CA VAL A 27 1.12 3.52 -3.58
C VAL A 27 1.56 2.45 -4.57
N ASP A 28 2.47 1.56 -4.17
CA ASP A 28 2.94 0.46 -5.03
C ASP A 28 1.77 -0.46 -5.46
N PHE A 29 0.88 -0.81 -4.53
CA PHE A 29 -0.29 -1.63 -4.83
C PHE A 29 -1.26 -0.92 -5.77
N ALA A 30 -1.52 0.36 -5.53
CA ALA A 30 -2.39 1.17 -6.38
C ALA A 30 -1.82 1.29 -7.81
N ALA A 31 -0.51 1.48 -7.94
CA ALA A 31 0.18 1.50 -9.23
C ALA A 31 0.06 0.15 -9.96
N GLY A 32 0.25 -0.97 -9.26
CA GLY A 32 0.07 -2.30 -9.83
C GLY A 32 -1.36 -2.54 -10.33
N ILE A 33 -2.38 -2.16 -9.56
CA ILE A 33 -3.80 -2.28 -9.97
C ILE A 33 -4.08 -1.43 -11.21
N ARG A 34 -3.58 -0.19 -11.25
CA ARG A 34 -3.73 0.68 -12.42
C ARG A 34 -3.10 0.07 -13.66
N TYR A 35 -1.89 -0.47 -13.51
CA TYR A 35 -1.17 -1.10 -14.61
C TYR A 35 -1.92 -2.32 -15.17
N VAL A 36 -2.45 -3.19 -14.31
CA VAL A 36 -3.25 -4.35 -14.75
C VAL A 36 -4.49 -3.89 -15.52
N ARG A 37 -5.21 -2.86 -15.04
CA ARG A 37 -6.38 -2.32 -15.73
C ARG A 37 -6.03 -1.74 -17.11
N GLU A 38 -4.90 -1.05 -17.21
CA GLU A 38 -4.41 -0.51 -18.50
C GLU A 38 -4.03 -1.64 -19.47
N LEU A 39 -3.39 -2.72 -18.99
CA LEU A 39 -3.09 -3.90 -19.80
C LEU A 39 -4.34 -4.64 -20.29
N GLU A 40 -5.35 -4.82 -19.42
CA GLU A 40 -6.64 -5.41 -19.82
C GLU A 40 -7.28 -4.59 -20.93
N HIS A 41 -7.24 -3.26 -20.84
CA HIS A 41 -7.81 -2.38 -21.85
C HIS A 41 -7.03 -2.40 -23.19
N GLN A 42 -5.73 -2.71 -23.15
CA GLN A 42 -4.88 -2.84 -24.34
C GLN A 42 -4.96 -4.22 -25.01
N THR A 43 -5.29 -5.27 -24.26
CA THR A 43 -5.35 -6.65 -24.79
C THR A 43 -6.70 -7.00 -25.44
N CYS A 44 -7.72 -6.15 -25.32
CA CYS A 44 -9.00 -6.31 -26.01
C CYS A 44 -9.01 -5.82 -27.48
N VAL A 45 -7.85 -5.54 -28.09
CA VAL A 45 -7.72 -5.04 -29.48
C VAL A 45 -7.03 -6.06 -30.36
#